data_AF-A0A354EJ91-F1
#
_entry.id   AF-A0A354EJ91-F1
#
_cell.length_a   1.000
_cell.length_b   1.000
_cell.length_c   1.000
_cell.angle_alpha   90.00
_cell.angle_beta   90.00
_cell.angle_gamma   90.00
#
_symmetry.space_group_name_H-M   'P 1'
#
loop_
_entity.id
_entity.type
_entity.pdbx_description
1 polymer ?
#
loop_
_entity_poly.entity_id
_entity_poly.type
_entity_poly.pdbx_seq_one_letter_code
_entity_poly.pdbx_strand_id
1 'polypeptide(L)' 'MEIITWIIFGAIAGWIASAFMGTREGLVMDIVVGIVGALLGGWIMSLFGAEGVTGFNFYSLVVAVIGAIVLIAIVRAIR' A
#
# COMPACT_ATOMS: atom_id res chain seq x y z
N MET A 1 -10.09 4.54 16.35
CA MET A 1 -9.47 3.84 15.21
C MET A 1 -10.16 2.49 15.08
N GLU A 2 -11.16 2.40 14.21
CA GLU A 2 -11.81 1.12 13.90
C GLU A 2 -10.84 0.32 13.02
N ILE A 3 -10.27 -0.77 13.54
CA ILE A 3 -9.34 -1.67 12.83
C ILE A 3 -9.90 -2.09 11.45
N ILE A 4 -11.23 -2.17 11.36
CA ILE A 4 -11.99 -2.46 10.15
C ILE A 4 -11.70 -1.45 9.02
N THR A 5 -11.61 -0.15 9.33
CA THR A 5 -11.34 0.90 8.33
C THR A 5 -9.95 0.74 7.72
N TRP A 6 -8.96 0.36 8.53
CA TRP A 6 -7.59 0.11 8.05
C TRP A 6 -7.51 -1.13 7.16
N ILE A 7 -8.26 -2.18 7.49
CA ILE A 7 -8.32 -3.39 6.66
C ILE A 7 -8.97 -3.08 5.30
N ILE A 8 -10.07 -2.35 5.29
CA ILE A 8 -10.75 -1.94 4.04
C ILE A 8 -9.83 -1.04 3.21
N PHE A 9 -9.17 -0.07 3.85
CA PHE A 9 -8.22 0.82 3.19
C PHE A 9 -7.04 0.05 2.57
N GLY A 10 -6.43 -0.86 3.34
CA GLY A 10 -5.36 -1.74 2.87
C GLY A 10 -5.82 -2.63 1.72
N ALA A 11 -7.02 -3.21 1.81
CA ALA A 11 -7.61 -4.01 0.73
C ALA A 11 -7.70 -3.20 -0.57
N ILE A 12 -8.20 -1.96 -0.51
CA ILE A 12 -8.34 -1.09 -1.68
C ILE A 12 -6.96 -0.71 -2.23
N ALA A 13 -6.03 -0.27 -1.37
CA ALA A 13 -4.70 0.15 -1.79
C ALA A 13 -3.91 -0.99 -2.44
N GLY A 14 -3.91 -2.17 -1.81
CA GLY A 14 -3.22 -3.34 -2.34
C GLY A 14 -3.87 -3.89 -3.59
N TRP A 15 -5.21 -3.89 -3.68
CA TRP A 15 -5.91 -4.30 -4.89
C TRP A 15 -5.58 -3.38 -6.08
N ILE A 16 -5.55 -2.06 -5.88
CA ILE A 16 -5.14 -1.09 -6.90
C ILE A 16 -3.69 -1.35 -7.33
N ALA A 17 -2.78 -1.56 -6.37
CA ALA A 17 -1.38 -1.83 -6.66
C ALA A 17 -1.18 -3.15 -7.43
N SER A 18 -1.87 -4.22 -7.03
CA SER A 18 -1.85 -5.52 -7.71
C SER A 18 -2.43 -5.43 -9.11
N ALA A 19 -3.54 -4.72 -9.29
CA ALA A 19 -4.14 -4.46 -10.60
C ALA A 19 -3.18 -3.70 -11.52
N PHE A 20 -2.48 -2.68 -10.99
CA PHE A 20 -1.50 -1.91 -11.74
C PHE A 20 -0.27 -2.73 -12.12
N MET A 21 0.19 -3.60 -11.21
CA MET A 21 1.33 -4.49 -11.45
C MET A 21 0.96 -5.74 -12.26
N GLY A 22 -0.31 -5.94 -12.58
CA GLY A 22 -0.79 -7.13 -13.28
C GLY A 22 -0.58 -8.42 -12.47
N THR A 23 -0.62 -8.34 -11.14
CA THR A 23 -0.57 -9.51 -10.24
C THR A 23 -1.97 -9.89 -9.78
N ARG A 24 -2.19 -11.17 -9.48
CA ARG A 24 -3.42 -11.69 -8.86
C ARG A 24 -3.05 -12.44 -7.60
N GLU A 25 -2.84 -11.69 -6.52
CA GLU A 25 -2.43 -12.25 -5.23
C GLU A 25 -3.66 -12.65 -4.37
N GLY A 26 -4.85 -12.15 -4.70
CA GLY A 26 -6.11 -12.41 -4.00
C GLY A 26 -6.35 -11.44 -2.83
N LEU A 27 -7.60 -11.39 -2.34
CA LEU A 27 -8.05 -10.37 -1.36
C LEU A 27 -7.18 -10.30 -0.10
N VAL A 28 -6.79 -11.45 0.45
CA VAL A 28 -5.99 -11.52 1.68
C VAL A 28 -4.60 -10.94 1.45
N MET A 29 -3.96 -11.27 0.33
CA MET A 29 -2.66 -10.71 0.01
C MET A 29 -2.74 -9.24 -0.36
N ASP A 30 -3.79 -8.80 -1.05
CA ASP A 30 -4.01 -7.38 -1.33
C ASP A 30 -4.12 -6.58 -0.01
N ILE A 31 -4.81 -7.11 1.01
CA ILE A 31 -4.83 -6.48 2.34
C ILE A 31 -3.42 -6.39 2.94
N VAL A 32 -2.67 -7.50 2.93
CA VAL A 32 -1.32 -7.55 3.52
C VAL A 32 -0.37 -6.60 2.77
N VAL A 33 -0.34 -6.67 1.45
CA VAL A 33 0.46 -5.81 0.58
C VAL A 33 0.06 -4.34 0.75
N GLY A 34 -1.22 -4.05 0.89
CA GLY A 34 -1.70 -2.69 1.15
C GLY A 34 -1.26 -2.15 2.51
N ILE A 35 -1.32 -2.95 3.57
CA ILE A 35 -0.87 -2.55 4.91
C ILE A 35 0.65 -2.37 4.95
N VAL A 36 1.42 -3.34 4.45
CA VAL A 36 2.90 -3.26 4.42
C VAL A 36 3.35 -2.16 3.46
N GLY A 37 2.66 -2.01 2.32
CA GLY A 37 2.85 -0.96 1.35
C GLY A 37 2.57 0.43 1.92
N ALA A 38 1.55 0.60 2.76
CA ALA A 38 1.29 1.85 3.48
C ALA A 38 2.46 2.26 4.39
N LEU A 39 3.07 1.30 5.08
CA LEU A 39 4.24 1.54 5.92
C LEU A 39 5.48 1.91 5.08
N LEU A 40 5.73 1.18 4.00
CA LEU A 40 6.83 1.45 3.07
C LEU A 40 6.65 2.79 2.35
N GLY A 41 5.45 3.08 1.88
CA GLY A 41 5.10 4.35 1.23
C GLY A 41 5.29 5.52 2.18
N GLY A 42 4.83 5.40 3.42
CA GLY A 42 5.05 6.42 4.45
C GLY A 42 6.53 6.66 4.72
N TRP A 43 7.33 5.60 4.80
CA TRP A 43 8.78 5.72 4.95
C TRP A 43 9.42 6.41 3.74
N ILE A 44 9.04 6.05 2.51
CA ILE A 44 9.53 6.70 1.29
C ILE A 44 9.19 8.18 1.30
N MET A 45 7.95 8.57 1.60
CA MET A 45 7.54 9.97 1.63
C MET A 45 8.30 10.77 2.70
N SER A 46 8.60 10.15 3.85
CA SER A 46 9.38 10.79 4.90
C SER A 46 10.81 11.16 4.45
N LEU A 47 11.40 10.39 3.53
CA LEU A 47 12.71 10.71 2.95
C LEU A 47 12.67 11.95 2.05
N PHE A 48 11.51 12.23 1.45
CA PHE A 48 11.27 13.41 0.62
C PHE A 48 10.76 14.63 1.41
N GLY A 49 10.73 14.54 2.75
CA GLY A 49 10.19 15.60 3.61
C GLY A 49 8.68 15.76 3.52
N ALA A 50 7.98 14.77 2.97
CA ALA A 50 6.54 14.73 2.86
C ALA A 50 5.92 13.84 3.96
N GLU A 51 4.67 14.11 4.31
CA GLU A 51 3.97 13.32 5.30
C GLU A 51 3.69 11.90 4.77
N GLY A 52 3.69 10.91 5.66
CA GLY A 52 3.33 9.54 5.30
C GLY A 52 1.82 9.31 5.27
N VAL A 53 1.42 8.09 5.61
CA VAL A 53 0.01 7.75 5.83
C VAL A 53 -0.46 8.38 7.15
N THR A 54 -1.25 9.44 7.07
CA THR A 54 -1.76 10.20 8.23
C THR A 54 -3.18 9.80 8.63
N GLY A 55 -3.88 9.03 7.80
CA GLY A 55 -5.22 8.52 8.10
C GLY A 55 -5.99 8.08 6.87
N PHE A 56 -7.32 8.03 6.98
CA PHE A 56 -8.21 7.71 5.86
C PHE A 56 -8.44 8.96 5.00
N ASN A 57 -7.44 9.31 4.20
CA ASN A 57 -7.51 10.44 3.25
C ASN A 57 -6.96 10.02 1.88
N PHE A 58 -7.32 10.79 0.85
CA PHE A 58 -6.91 10.48 -0.53
C PHE A 58 -5.39 10.48 -0.71
N TYR A 59 -4.70 11.39 -0.02
CA TYR A 59 -3.25 11.47 -0.02
C TYR A 59 -2.60 10.17 0.48
N SER A 60 -3.03 9.70 1.65
CA SER A 60 -2.57 8.45 2.27
C SER A 60 -2.86 7.25 1.37
N LEU A 61 -3.96 7.27 0.61
CA LEU A 61 -4.30 6.19 -0.31
C LEU A 61 -3.28 6.14 -1.44
N VAL A 62 -2.94 7.29 -2.01
CA VAL A 62 -1.91 7.40 -3.05
C VAL A 62 -0.56 6.94 -2.51
N VAL A 63 -0.16 7.39 -1.33
CA VAL A 63 1.10 6.98 -0.69
C VAL A 63 1.12 5.46 -0.43
N ALA A 64 0.02 4.88 0.05
CA ALA A 64 -0.09 3.45 0.29
C ALA A 64 -0.06 2.63 -1.01
N VAL A 65 -0.72 3.09 -2.07
CA VAL A 65 -0.67 2.46 -3.40
C VAL A 65 0.75 2.51 -3.96
N ILE A 66 1.44 3.66 -3.87
CA ILE A 66 2.83 3.79 -4.33
C ILE A 66 3.74 2.82 -3.55
N GLY A 67 3.63 2.80 -2.22
CA GLY A 67 4.42 1.90 -1.40
C GLY A 67 4.12 0.42 -1.67
N ALA A 68 2.85 0.06 -1.94
CA ALA A 68 2.45 -1.28 -2.33
C ALA A 68 2.99 -1.68 -3.72
N ILE A 69 2.98 -0.76 -4.70
CA ILE A 69 3.60 -0.98 -6.02
C ILE A 69 5.10 -1.25 -5.85
N VAL A 70 5.80 -0.45 -5.03
CA VAL A 70 7.22 -0.65 -4.73
C VAL A 70 7.46 -1.99 -4.06
N LEU A 71 6.63 -2.37 -3.09
CA LEU A 71 6.72 -3.67 -2.42
C LEU A 71 6.58 -4.84 -3.42
N ILE A 72 5.54 -4.82 -4.27
CA ILE A 72 5.33 -5.84 -5.29
C ILE A 72 6.51 -5.89 -6.27
N ALA A 73 7.03 -4.72 -6.67
CA ALA A 73 8.18 -4.63 -7.57
C ALA A 73 9.44 -5.27 -6.97
N ILE A 74 9.73 -5.00 -5.68
CA ILE A 74 10.87 -5.60 -4.96
C ILE A 74 10.70 -7.12 -4.86
N VAL A 75 9.51 -7.59 -4.46
CA VAL A 75 9.23 -9.03 -4.35
C VAL A 75 9.40 -9.72 -5.70
N ARG A 76 8.96 -9.11 -6.79
CA ARG A 76 9.16 -9.62 -8.16
C ARG A 76 10.61 -9.59 -8.61
N ALA A 77 11.39 -8.59 -8.20
CA ALA A 77 12.79 -8.49 -8.59
C ALA A 77 13.68 -9.54 -7.91
N ILE A 78 13.29 -10.00 -6.72
CA ILE A 78 14.03 -11.00 -5.93
C ILE A 78 13.61 -12.44 -6.28
N ARG A 79 12.41 -12.63 -6.81
CA ARG A 79 11.86 -13.94 -7.18
C ARG A 79 12.28 -14.35 -8.60
#